data_AF-A0A434ELY1-F1
#
_entry.id   AF-A0A434ELY1-F1
#
_cell.length_a   1.000
_cell.length_b   1.000
_cell.length_c   1.000
_cell.angle_alpha   90.00
_cell.angle_beta   90.00
_cell.angle_gamma   90.00
#
_symmetry.space_group_name_H-M   'P 1'
#
loop_
_entity.id
_entity.type
_entity.pdbx_description
1 polymer ?
#
loop_
_entity_poly.entity_id
_entity_poly.type
_entity_poly.pdbx_seq_one_letter_code
_entity_poly.pdbx_strand_id
1 'polypeptide(L)'
;MGHFDRTLEFIDQLQHADTAAAVCQKLLGITSEFGLTALMAGTVPQPGTPRGQQKDHVLLCDWPGEWLERYVARNYVDHDPVVSHMKQLQAPFQWREASQGIRIDKSSGEVMGDASEFKLRDGMAFPLVTLDGQIVMVSLGGEAVELSGAEFGQVSLAATYAIGRAMQLHTMAAKTIDHVELTPRERECMQWAAVGKSEWEISQILGISEHTSEKHLLNAKSKLGAVNRVQAVAEAIRRGYIS
;
A
#
# COMPACT_ATOMS: atom_id res chain seq x y z
N MET A 1 -29.31 15.34 -5.87
CA MET A 1 -28.36 14.86 -4.85
C MET A 1 -26.98 15.15 -5.39
N GLY A 2 -26.14 15.88 -4.66
CA GLY A 2 -24.83 16.31 -5.19
C GLY A 2 -23.82 15.16 -5.24
N HIS A 3 -22.75 15.32 -6.03
CA HIS A 3 -21.61 14.39 -6.06
C HIS A 3 -21.01 14.14 -4.66
N PHE A 4 -21.03 15.14 -3.79
CA PHE A 4 -20.55 15.05 -2.42
C PHE A 4 -21.42 14.15 -1.54
N ASP A 5 -22.74 14.28 -1.60
CA ASP A 5 -23.69 13.47 -0.80
C ASP A 5 -23.54 11.98 -1.13
N ARG A 6 -23.41 11.65 -2.42
CA ARG A 6 -23.16 10.27 -2.87
C ARG A 6 -21.85 9.70 -2.35
N THR A 7 -20.81 10.54 -2.27
CA THR A 7 -19.51 10.11 -1.76
C THR A 7 -19.59 9.80 -0.26
N LEU A 8 -20.36 10.59 0.49
CA LEU A 8 -20.59 10.32 1.91
C LEU A 8 -21.41 9.05 2.14
N GLU A 9 -22.46 8.82 1.33
CA GLU A 9 -23.21 7.55 1.37
C GLU A 9 -22.33 6.35 1.04
N PHE A 10 -21.46 6.48 0.03
CA PHE A 10 -20.47 5.45 -0.28
C PHE A 10 -19.55 5.18 0.90
N ILE A 11 -19.01 6.22 1.54
CA ILE A 11 -18.13 6.09 2.70
C ILE A 11 -18.83 5.34 3.84
N ASP A 12 -20.07 5.69 4.16
CA ASP A 12 -20.88 5.01 5.18
C ASP A 12 -21.10 3.53 4.84
N GLN A 13 -21.47 3.23 3.60
CA GLN A 13 -21.64 1.87 3.13
C GLN A 13 -20.34 1.05 3.14
N LEU A 14 -19.20 1.69 2.93
CA LEU A 14 -17.89 1.04 2.87
C LEU A 14 -17.32 0.72 4.25
N GLN A 15 -17.67 1.50 5.28
CA GLN A 15 -17.31 1.20 6.68
C GLN A 15 -17.78 -0.17 7.14
N HIS A 16 -18.91 -0.62 6.59
CA HIS A 16 -19.53 -1.91 6.88
C HIS A 16 -19.02 -3.05 5.97
N ALA A 17 -18.04 -2.79 5.11
CA ALA A 17 -17.41 -3.83 4.30
C ALA A 17 -16.36 -4.57 5.11
N ASP A 18 -16.51 -5.90 5.22
CA ASP A 18 -15.63 -6.73 6.05
C ASP A 18 -14.72 -7.66 5.24
N THR A 19 -14.76 -7.55 3.91
CA THR A 19 -13.90 -8.31 2.99
C THR A 19 -13.35 -7.42 1.87
N ALA A 20 -12.18 -7.77 1.36
CA ALA A 20 -11.58 -7.11 0.20
C ALA A 20 -12.52 -7.13 -1.02
N ALA A 21 -13.21 -8.25 -1.26
CA ALA A 21 -14.19 -8.38 -2.34
C ALA A 21 -15.37 -7.39 -2.18
N ALA A 22 -15.91 -7.23 -0.97
CA ALA A 22 -16.98 -6.26 -0.72
C ALA A 22 -16.52 -4.81 -0.91
N VAL A 23 -15.28 -4.48 -0.50
CA VAL A 23 -14.68 -3.17 -0.74
C VAL A 23 -14.57 -2.91 -2.24
N CYS A 24 -14.06 -3.89 -2.99
CA CYS A 24 -13.89 -3.81 -4.44
C CYS A 24 -15.23 -3.59 -5.16
N GLN A 25 -16.23 -4.41 -4.85
CA GLN A 25 -17.56 -4.31 -5.43
C GLN A 25 -18.21 -2.93 -5.18
N LYS A 26 -18.09 -2.40 -3.96
CA LYS A 26 -18.65 -1.09 -3.61
C LYS A 26 -17.93 0.03 -4.36
N LEU A 27 -16.59 -0.01 -4.45
CA LEU A 27 -15.83 1.00 -5.18
C LEU A 27 -16.18 0.99 -6.67
N LEU A 28 -16.25 -0.18 -7.30
CA LEU A 28 -16.65 -0.28 -8.71
C LEU A 28 -18.11 0.13 -8.95
N GLY A 29 -18.98 -0.07 -7.96
CA GLY A 29 -20.36 0.41 -8.00
C GLY A 29 -20.49 1.92 -8.21
N ILE A 30 -19.58 2.71 -7.63
CA ILE A 30 -19.54 4.16 -7.85
C ILE A 30 -18.64 4.55 -9.03
N THR A 31 -17.48 3.91 -9.23
CA THR A 31 -16.54 4.34 -10.28
C THR A 31 -16.99 3.97 -11.69
N SER A 32 -17.82 2.94 -11.84
CA SER A 32 -18.33 2.50 -13.14
C SER A 32 -19.19 3.54 -13.85
N GLU A 33 -19.83 4.46 -13.11
CA GLU A 33 -20.58 5.57 -13.72
C GLU A 33 -19.67 6.54 -14.50
N PHE A 34 -18.37 6.56 -14.17
CA PHE A 34 -17.35 7.35 -14.86
C PHE A 34 -16.53 6.54 -15.86
N GLY A 35 -16.99 5.32 -16.20
CA GLY A 35 -16.30 4.42 -17.11
C GLY A 35 -15.12 3.66 -16.49
N LEU A 36 -14.86 3.82 -15.19
CA LEU A 36 -13.82 3.09 -14.46
C LEU A 36 -14.39 1.78 -13.91
N THR A 37 -14.22 0.70 -14.68
CA THR A 37 -14.91 -0.58 -14.48
C THR A 37 -14.02 -1.70 -13.95
N ALA A 38 -12.71 -1.48 -13.82
CA ALA A 38 -11.78 -2.44 -13.25
C ALA A 38 -10.82 -1.76 -12.27
N LEU A 39 -10.36 -2.53 -11.28
CA LEU A 39 -9.48 -2.04 -10.21
C LEU A 39 -8.30 -2.98 -10.01
N MET A 40 -7.12 -2.41 -9.76
CA MET A 40 -6.03 -3.08 -9.09
C MET A 40 -5.44 -2.14 -8.04
N ALA A 41 -5.29 -2.64 -6.82
CA ALA A 41 -4.55 -1.98 -5.78
C ALA A 41 -3.63 -2.95 -5.06
N GLY A 42 -2.39 -2.55 -4.85
CA GLY A 42 -1.40 -3.38 -4.18
C GLY A 42 -0.14 -2.63 -3.83
N THR A 43 0.63 -3.16 -2.89
CA THR A 43 1.98 -2.67 -2.61
C THR A 43 2.93 -3.02 -3.75
N VAL A 44 3.90 -2.15 -4.04
CA VAL A 44 4.95 -2.51 -5.00
C VAL A 44 5.91 -3.52 -4.36
N PRO A 45 6.10 -4.72 -4.94
CA PRO A 45 7.09 -5.67 -4.45
C PRO A 45 8.49 -5.07 -4.50
N GLN A 46 9.35 -5.45 -3.55
CA GLN A 46 10.76 -5.04 -3.60
C GLN A 46 11.49 -5.75 -4.77
N PRO A 47 12.53 -5.13 -5.34
CA PRO A 47 13.35 -5.79 -6.35
C PRO A 47 13.88 -7.15 -5.83
N GLY A 48 13.57 -8.23 -6.56
CA GLY A 48 13.95 -9.59 -6.17
C GLY A 48 12.87 -10.40 -5.44
N THR A 49 11.67 -9.85 -5.18
CA THR A 49 10.55 -10.64 -4.64
C THR A 49 10.21 -11.82 -5.57
N PRO A 50 10.18 -13.07 -5.06
CA PRO A 50 9.81 -14.24 -5.86
C PRO A 50 8.43 -14.10 -6.50
N ARG A 51 8.25 -14.56 -7.74
CA ARG A 51 6.97 -14.49 -8.48
C ARG A 51 5.78 -15.06 -7.69
N GLY A 52 6.01 -16.12 -6.90
CA GLY A 52 4.98 -16.73 -6.06
C GLY A 52 4.45 -15.83 -4.93
N GLN A 53 5.23 -14.85 -4.48
CA GLN A 53 4.88 -13.93 -3.40
C GLN A 53 4.31 -12.60 -3.92
N GLN A 54 4.34 -12.34 -5.23
CA GLN A 54 3.77 -11.12 -5.81
C GLN A 54 2.26 -10.99 -5.56
N LYS A 55 1.55 -12.11 -5.43
CA LYS A 55 0.10 -12.12 -5.12
C LYS A 55 -0.20 -11.67 -3.69
N ASP A 56 0.74 -11.82 -2.76
CA ASP A 56 0.58 -11.39 -1.36
C ASP A 56 0.59 -9.87 -1.23
N HIS A 57 1.07 -9.17 -2.27
CA HIS A 57 1.10 -7.72 -2.33
C HIS A 57 -0.19 -7.10 -2.87
N VAL A 58 -1.15 -7.90 -3.35
CA VAL A 58 -2.43 -7.43 -3.89
C VAL A 58 -3.43 -7.21 -2.75
N LEU A 59 -3.95 -5.98 -2.65
CA LEU A 59 -4.95 -5.59 -1.65
C LEU A 59 -6.38 -5.68 -2.22
N LEU A 60 -6.57 -5.19 -3.45
CA LEU A 60 -7.82 -5.27 -4.20
C LEU A 60 -7.51 -5.59 -5.66
N CYS A 61 -8.29 -6.45 -6.28
CA CYS A 61 -8.16 -6.75 -7.70
C CYS A 61 -9.50 -7.20 -8.27
N ASP A 62 -9.90 -6.55 -9.36
CA ASP A 62 -11.04 -6.91 -10.21
C ASP A 62 -10.65 -6.85 -11.70
N TRP A 63 -9.35 -6.95 -11.99
CA TRP A 63 -8.92 -7.14 -13.37
C TRP A 63 -9.46 -8.47 -13.91
N PRO A 64 -9.77 -8.56 -15.21
CA PRO A 64 -10.05 -9.84 -15.84
C PRO A 64 -8.93 -10.84 -15.53
N GLY A 65 -9.29 -12.05 -15.11
CA GLY A 65 -8.30 -13.04 -14.66
C GLY A 65 -7.21 -13.32 -15.71
N GLU A 66 -7.61 -13.43 -16.98
CA GLU A 66 -6.70 -13.59 -18.12
C GLU A 66 -5.73 -12.41 -18.29
N TRP A 67 -6.18 -11.19 -18.01
CA TRP A 67 -5.31 -10.00 -18.04
C TRP A 67 -4.27 -10.05 -16.92
N LEU A 68 -4.70 -10.34 -15.68
CA LEU A 68 -3.80 -10.46 -14.55
C LEU A 68 -2.74 -11.56 -14.78
N GLU A 69 -3.16 -12.71 -15.30
CA GLU A 69 -2.24 -13.80 -15.65
C GLU A 69 -1.23 -13.38 -16.70
N ARG A 70 -1.68 -12.71 -17.77
CA ARG A 70 -0.79 -12.18 -18.82
C ARG A 70 0.18 -11.15 -18.27
N TYR A 71 -0.30 -10.22 -17.45
CA TYR A 71 0.48 -9.15 -16.83
C TYR A 71 1.63 -9.71 -15.98
N VAL A 72 1.33 -10.71 -15.15
CA VAL A 72 2.32 -11.41 -14.32
C VAL A 72 3.27 -12.24 -15.19
N ALA A 73 2.76 -13.01 -16.14
CA ALA A 73 3.58 -13.92 -16.97
C ALA A 73 4.62 -13.15 -17.80
N ARG A 74 4.27 -11.95 -18.28
CA ARG A 74 5.13 -11.07 -19.08
C ARG A 74 5.92 -10.05 -18.24
N ASN A 75 5.77 -10.08 -16.91
CA ASN A 75 6.45 -9.17 -15.99
C ASN A 75 6.21 -7.69 -16.34
N TYR A 76 4.96 -7.35 -16.70
CA TYR A 76 4.61 -6.01 -17.18
C TYR A 76 4.81 -4.91 -16.14
N VAL A 77 4.85 -5.23 -14.84
CA VAL A 77 5.12 -4.26 -13.77
C VAL A 77 6.40 -3.43 -13.99
N ASP A 78 7.41 -3.99 -14.66
CA ASP A 78 8.68 -3.30 -14.93
C ASP A 78 8.65 -2.41 -16.18
N HIS A 79 7.68 -2.65 -17.07
CA HIS A 79 7.52 -1.97 -18.35
C HIS A 79 6.27 -1.09 -18.41
N ASP A 80 5.42 -1.15 -17.39
CA ASP A 80 4.16 -0.42 -17.34
C ASP A 80 4.44 1.09 -17.15
N PRO A 81 4.02 1.94 -18.10
CA PRO A 81 4.23 3.37 -18.02
C PRO A 81 3.47 3.99 -16.84
N VAL A 82 2.30 3.45 -16.48
CA VAL A 82 1.51 3.92 -15.33
C VAL A 82 2.26 3.63 -14.03
N VAL A 83 2.84 2.43 -13.89
CA VAL A 83 3.68 2.08 -12.72
C VAL A 83 4.93 2.95 -12.65
N SER A 84 5.60 3.17 -13.78
CA SER A 84 6.79 4.01 -13.86
C SER A 84 6.49 5.46 -13.48
N HIS A 85 5.34 5.99 -13.92
CA HIS A 85 4.89 7.34 -13.60
C HIS A 85 4.47 7.48 -12.12
N MET A 86 3.76 6.49 -11.56
CA MET A 86 3.43 6.46 -10.13
C MET A 86 4.66 6.45 -9.22
N LYS A 87 5.80 5.88 -9.65
CA LYS A 87 7.05 5.92 -8.88
C LYS A 87 7.68 7.32 -8.84
N GLN A 88 7.33 8.20 -9.77
CA GLN A 88 7.90 9.55 -9.89
C GLN A 88 7.00 10.64 -9.30
N LEU A 89 5.68 10.47 -9.37
CA LEU A 89 4.69 11.42 -8.89
C LEU A 89 4.08 10.98 -7.56
N GLN A 90 3.61 11.93 -6.76
CA GLN A 90 2.91 11.67 -5.49
C GLN A 90 1.44 12.13 -5.50
N ALA A 91 0.88 12.40 -6.68
CA ALA A 91 -0.49 12.88 -6.84
C ALA A 91 -1.27 12.00 -7.83
N PRO A 92 -2.60 11.96 -7.75
CA PRO A 92 -3.41 11.27 -8.73
C PRO A 92 -3.29 11.85 -10.14
N PHE A 93 -3.35 10.97 -11.13
CA PHE A 93 -3.26 11.31 -12.56
C PHE A 93 -4.09 10.34 -13.42
N GLN A 94 -4.36 10.71 -14.67
CA GLN A 94 -4.96 9.85 -15.69
C GLN A 94 -3.89 9.10 -16.50
N TRP A 95 -4.13 7.85 -16.89
CA TRP A 95 -3.10 7.03 -17.57
C TRP A 95 -2.55 7.69 -18.84
N ARG A 96 -3.38 8.46 -19.56
CA ARG A 96 -2.94 9.27 -20.71
C ARG A 96 -1.78 10.23 -20.39
N GLU A 97 -1.68 10.75 -19.17
CA GLU A 97 -0.57 11.63 -18.75
C GLU A 97 0.76 10.86 -18.67
N ALA A 98 0.72 9.62 -18.17
CA ALA A 98 1.89 8.74 -18.13
C ALA A 98 2.40 8.41 -19.55
N SER A 99 1.49 8.28 -20.51
CA SER A 99 1.83 8.03 -21.92
C SER A 99 2.44 9.24 -22.64
N GLN A 100 2.17 10.47 -22.17
CA GLN A 100 2.68 11.70 -22.78
C GLN A 100 4.05 12.13 -22.22
N GLY A 101 4.33 11.80 -20.95
CA GLY A 101 5.55 12.23 -20.25
C GLY A 101 6.79 11.35 -20.49
N ILE A 102 6.63 10.15 -21.04
CA ILE A 102 7.70 9.17 -21.25
C ILE A 102 7.89 8.98 -22.76
N ARG A 103 9.13 8.90 -23.25
CA ARG A 103 9.39 8.30 -24.57
C ARG A 103 8.89 6.85 -24.49
N ILE A 104 7.66 6.60 -24.96
CA ILE A 104 7.08 5.26 -25.01
C ILE A 104 8.05 4.38 -25.80
N ASP A 105 8.81 3.57 -25.08
CA ASP A 105 9.58 2.51 -25.73
C ASP A 105 8.62 1.41 -26.20
N LYS A 106 9.12 0.53 -27.05
CA LYS A 106 8.28 -0.53 -27.63
C LYS A 106 7.60 -1.38 -26.56
N SER A 107 8.27 -1.63 -25.43
CA SER A 107 7.73 -2.41 -24.32
C SER A 107 6.58 -1.71 -23.58
N SER A 108 6.65 -0.39 -23.40
CA SER A 108 5.59 0.40 -22.77
C SER A 108 4.32 0.44 -23.62
N GLY A 109 4.48 0.52 -24.95
CA GLY A 109 3.37 0.47 -25.89
C GLY A 109 2.66 -0.89 -25.93
N GLU A 110 3.41 -1.99 -25.74
CA GLU A 110 2.86 -3.35 -25.68
C GLU A 110 1.95 -3.53 -24.45
N VAL A 111 2.30 -2.99 -23.29
CA VAL A 111 1.45 -3.08 -22.08
C VAL A 111 0.09 -2.44 -22.33
N MET A 112 0.07 -1.20 -22.84
CA MET A 112 -1.18 -0.46 -23.09
C MET A 112 -1.99 -1.09 -24.24
N GLY A 113 -1.30 -1.62 -25.26
CA GLY A 113 -1.92 -2.34 -26.36
C GLY A 113 -2.63 -3.61 -25.89
N ASP A 114 -1.94 -4.46 -25.14
CA ASP A 114 -2.51 -5.71 -24.61
C ASP A 114 -3.64 -5.42 -23.61
N ALA A 115 -3.50 -4.40 -22.74
CA ALA A 115 -4.55 -3.99 -21.81
C ALA A 115 -5.85 -3.59 -22.53
N SER A 116 -5.74 -2.98 -23.71
CA SER A 116 -6.89 -2.56 -24.51
C SER A 116 -7.75 -3.74 -25.01
N GLU A 117 -7.17 -4.92 -25.22
CA GLU A 117 -7.91 -6.16 -25.55
C GLU A 117 -8.89 -6.55 -24.43
N PHE A 118 -8.59 -6.14 -23.20
CA PHE A 118 -9.39 -6.38 -22.00
C PHE A 118 -10.25 -5.17 -21.62
N LYS A 119 -10.48 -4.24 -22.55
CA LYS A 119 -11.24 -3.00 -22.34
C LYS A 119 -10.62 -2.06 -21.30
N LEU A 120 -9.30 -2.12 -21.12
CA LEU A 120 -8.54 -1.21 -20.25
C LEU A 120 -7.71 -0.28 -21.14
N ARG A 121 -8.33 0.80 -21.61
CA ARG A 121 -7.70 1.75 -22.55
C ARG A 121 -7.18 3.01 -21.86
N ASP A 122 -7.86 3.44 -20.81
CA ASP A 122 -7.48 4.58 -20.00
C ASP A 122 -7.97 4.36 -18.56
N GLY A 123 -7.61 5.28 -17.69
CA GLY A 123 -7.90 5.12 -16.28
C GLY A 123 -7.35 6.24 -15.44
N MET A 124 -7.46 6.02 -14.13
CA MET A 124 -6.92 6.89 -13.10
C MET A 124 -5.99 6.06 -12.21
N ALA A 125 -4.84 6.62 -11.88
CA ALA A 125 -3.89 5.98 -10.99
C ALA A 125 -3.31 6.96 -9.98
N PHE A 126 -2.96 6.45 -8.80
CA PHE A 126 -2.31 7.25 -7.77
C PHE A 126 -1.57 6.38 -6.76
N PRO A 127 -0.44 6.86 -6.23
CA PRO A 127 0.23 6.23 -5.11
C PRO A 127 -0.37 6.70 -3.78
N LEU A 128 -0.46 5.79 -2.81
CA LEU A 128 -0.70 6.07 -1.41
C LEU A 128 0.53 5.64 -0.62
N VAL A 129 1.14 6.58 0.11
CA VAL A 129 2.29 6.30 0.97
C VAL A 129 1.79 6.04 2.38
N THR A 130 2.13 4.87 2.92
CA THR A 130 1.77 4.45 4.27
C THR A 130 2.72 5.06 5.31
N LEU A 131 2.35 5.02 6.59
CA LEU A 131 3.20 5.57 7.66
C LEU A 131 4.55 4.85 7.79
N ASP A 132 4.61 3.57 7.46
CA ASP A 132 5.85 2.78 7.40
C ASP A 132 6.63 2.94 6.09
N GLY A 133 6.20 3.87 5.23
CA GLY A 133 6.90 4.24 3.99
C GLY A 133 6.69 3.29 2.82
N GLN A 134 5.76 2.32 2.93
CA GLN A 134 5.36 1.50 1.79
C GLN A 134 4.54 2.34 0.80
N ILE A 135 4.68 2.04 -0.49
CA ILE A 135 3.89 2.65 -1.55
C ILE A 135 2.84 1.63 -2.00
N VAL A 136 1.58 1.97 -1.79
CA VAL A 136 0.43 1.27 -2.38
C VAL A 136 0.08 1.96 -3.68
N MET A 137 0.11 1.21 -4.77
CA MET A 137 -0.32 1.68 -6.08
C MET A 137 -1.78 1.37 -6.26
N VAL A 138 -2.56 2.36 -6.68
CA VAL A 138 -3.97 2.23 -7.01
C VAL A 138 -4.15 2.55 -8.47
N SER A 139 -4.82 1.66 -9.20
CA SER A 139 -5.11 1.83 -10.62
C SER A 139 -6.54 1.41 -10.91
N LEU A 140 -7.36 2.36 -11.33
CA LEU A 140 -8.71 2.17 -11.83
C LEU A 140 -8.67 2.30 -13.35
N GLY A 141 -9.18 1.30 -14.07
CA GLY A 141 -9.12 1.27 -15.54
C GLY A 141 -10.49 1.02 -16.17
N GLY A 142 -10.61 1.39 -17.44
CA GLY A 142 -11.80 1.12 -18.23
C GLY A 142 -11.66 1.47 -19.71
N GLU A 143 -12.75 1.29 -20.46
CA GLU A 143 -12.72 1.37 -21.92
C GLU A 143 -12.82 2.81 -22.43
N ALA A 144 -13.72 3.58 -21.81
CA ALA A 144 -14.01 4.96 -22.14
C ALA A 144 -14.13 5.75 -20.83
N VAL A 145 -13.03 6.35 -20.40
CA VAL A 145 -12.93 7.09 -19.14
C VAL A 145 -13.03 8.58 -19.43
N GLU A 146 -14.06 9.21 -18.88
CA GLU A 146 -14.28 10.65 -18.94
C GLU A 146 -14.55 11.17 -17.53
N LEU A 147 -13.63 12.00 -17.02
CA LEU A 147 -13.70 12.61 -15.70
C LEU A 147 -13.55 14.12 -15.84
N SER A 148 -14.55 14.86 -15.35
CA SER A 148 -14.37 16.28 -15.03
C SER A 148 -13.44 16.43 -13.81
N GLY A 149 -12.95 17.65 -13.57
CA GLY A 149 -12.09 17.92 -12.41
C GLY A 149 -12.77 17.62 -11.06
N ALA A 150 -14.09 17.80 -10.96
CA ALA A 150 -14.85 17.48 -9.76
C ALA A 150 -14.98 15.97 -9.55
N GLU A 151 -15.30 15.23 -10.62
CA GLU A 151 -15.42 13.76 -10.59
C GLU A 151 -14.07 13.10 -10.31
N PHE A 152 -12.98 13.64 -10.85
CA PHE A 152 -11.62 13.20 -10.54
C PHE A 152 -11.31 13.28 -9.05
N GLY A 153 -11.67 14.40 -8.39
CA GLY A 153 -11.55 14.55 -6.95
C GLY A 153 -12.47 13.59 -6.17
N GLN A 154 -13.68 13.37 -6.67
CA GLN A 154 -14.64 12.43 -6.08
C GLN A 154 -14.11 10.99 -6.08
N VAL A 155 -13.64 10.52 -7.23
CA VAL A 155 -13.06 9.18 -7.40
C VAL A 155 -11.79 9.04 -6.57
N SER A 156 -10.93 10.07 -6.54
CA SER A 156 -9.72 10.09 -5.69
C SER A 156 -10.05 9.84 -4.22
N LEU A 157 -11.05 10.56 -3.69
CA LEU A 157 -11.45 10.45 -2.30
C LEU A 157 -12.08 9.08 -1.99
N ALA A 158 -13.01 8.63 -2.83
CA ALA A 158 -13.66 7.33 -2.67
C ALA A 158 -12.66 6.16 -2.72
N ALA A 159 -11.76 6.17 -3.70
CA ALA A 159 -10.73 5.16 -3.85
C ALA A 159 -9.73 5.19 -2.69
N THR A 160 -9.29 6.38 -2.25
CA THR A 160 -8.40 6.50 -1.07
C THR A 160 -9.03 5.91 0.19
N TYR A 161 -10.31 6.19 0.43
CA TYR A 161 -11.04 5.62 1.56
C TYR A 161 -11.17 4.09 1.46
N ALA A 162 -11.44 3.58 0.26
CA ALA A 162 -11.52 2.14 -0.02
C ALA A 162 -10.21 1.41 0.25
N ILE A 163 -9.08 1.97 -0.20
CA ILE A 163 -7.77 1.38 0.09
C ILE A 163 -7.48 1.40 1.58
N GLY A 164 -7.78 2.50 2.27
CA GLY A 164 -7.65 2.57 3.73
C GLY A 164 -8.41 1.44 4.43
N ARG A 165 -9.66 1.17 4.01
CA ARG A 165 -10.45 0.04 4.54
C ARG A 165 -9.84 -1.32 4.18
N ALA A 166 -9.40 -1.52 2.94
CA ALA A 166 -8.76 -2.77 2.52
C ALA A 166 -7.47 -3.06 3.33
N MET A 167 -6.65 -2.04 3.58
CA MET A 167 -5.45 -2.14 4.41
C MET A 167 -5.76 -2.48 5.87
N GLN A 168 -6.83 -1.90 6.44
CA GLN A 168 -7.29 -2.25 7.78
C GLN A 168 -7.66 -3.73 7.87
N LEU A 169 -8.45 -4.22 6.91
CA LEU A 169 -8.85 -5.63 6.84
C LEU A 169 -7.64 -6.56 6.65
N HIS A 170 -6.70 -6.21 5.79
CA HIS A 170 -5.48 -6.98 5.56
C HIS A 170 -4.58 -7.00 6.81
N THR A 171 -4.41 -5.86 7.47
CA THR A 171 -3.69 -5.77 8.74
C THR A 171 -4.36 -6.62 9.81
N MET A 172 -5.69 -6.55 9.99
CA MET A 172 -6.41 -7.36 10.98
C MET A 172 -6.26 -8.86 10.74
N ALA A 173 -6.28 -9.31 9.49
CA ALA A 173 -6.00 -10.69 9.11
C ALA A 173 -4.55 -11.10 9.39
N ALA A 174 -3.58 -10.20 9.15
CA ALA A 174 -2.18 -10.43 9.49
C ALA A 174 -1.93 -10.41 11.02
N LYS A 175 -2.62 -9.57 11.79
CA LYS A 175 -2.53 -9.51 13.26
C LYS A 175 -2.95 -10.82 13.94
N THR A 176 -3.71 -11.67 13.25
CA THR A 176 -4.13 -12.98 13.77
C THR A 176 -3.01 -14.04 13.67
N ILE A 177 -1.92 -13.74 12.95
CA ILE A 177 -0.80 -14.65 12.69
C ILE A 177 0.50 -13.95 13.15
N ASP A 178 1.00 -14.33 14.33
CA ASP A 178 2.26 -13.89 14.95
C ASP A 178 2.40 -12.40 15.34
N HIS A 179 1.79 -12.02 16.46
CA HIS A 179 2.24 -10.85 17.22
C HIS A 179 3.25 -11.22 18.29
N VAL A 180 4.52 -10.93 18.04
CA VAL A 180 5.52 -10.77 19.09
C VAL A 180 5.50 -9.30 19.53
N GLU A 181 4.78 -9.00 20.62
CA GLU A 181 4.73 -7.65 21.19
C GLU A 181 5.94 -7.36 22.11
N LEU A 182 6.51 -6.16 21.97
CA LEU A 182 7.41 -5.61 22.98
C LEU A 182 6.62 -5.21 24.22
N THR A 183 7.11 -5.63 25.38
CA THR A 183 6.60 -5.13 26.66
C THR A 183 6.87 -3.63 26.80
N PRO A 184 6.15 -2.91 27.68
CA PRO A 184 6.38 -1.49 27.92
C PRO A 184 7.86 -1.18 28.26
N ARG A 185 8.51 -2.01 29.08
CA ARG A 185 9.92 -1.82 29.44
C ARG A 185 10.90 -2.08 28.30
N GLU A 186 10.63 -3.10 27.49
CA GLU A 186 11.41 -3.35 26.26
C GLU A 186 11.32 -2.16 25.30
N ARG A 187 10.12 -1.57 25.15
CA ARG A 187 9.87 -0.40 24.32
C ARG A 187 10.59 0.85 24.85
N GLU A 188 10.47 1.15 26.14
CA GLU A 188 11.16 2.28 26.79
C GLU A 188 12.68 2.19 26.60
N CYS A 189 13.27 1.00 26.83
CA CYS A 189 14.70 0.79 26.60
C CYS A 189 15.08 1.01 25.14
N MET A 190 14.26 0.52 24.19
CA MET A 190 14.51 0.69 22.76
C MET A 190 14.40 2.16 22.33
N GLN A 191 13.53 2.96 22.95
CA GLN A 191 13.39 4.39 22.67
C GLN A 191 14.65 5.16 23.04
N TRP A 192 15.20 4.89 24.23
CA TRP A 192 16.46 5.49 24.65
C TRP A 192 17.65 4.96 23.83
N ALA A 193 17.59 3.70 23.42
CA ALA A 193 18.57 3.15 22.49
C ALA A 193 18.56 3.83 21.13
N ALA A 194 17.39 4.23 20.63
CA ALA A 194 17.24 4.93 19.34
C ALA A 194 17.92 6.31 19.33
N VAL A 195 17.95 6.99 20.48
CA VAL A 195 18.65 8.26 20.66
C VAL A 195 20.13 8.08 21.09
N GLY A 196 20.66 6.86 21.01
CA GLY A 196 22.09 6.56 21.20
C GLY A 196 22.54 6.34 22.64
N LYS A 197 21.64 6.16 23.61
CA LYS A 197 22.01 5.93 25.02
C LYS A 197 22.58 4.55 25.27
N SER A 198 23.68 4.43 25.99
CA SER A 198 24.22 3.14 26.48
C SER A 198 23.28 2.45 27.47
N GLU A 199 23.45 1.14 27.66
CA GLU A 199 22.72 0.31 28.63
C GLU A 199 22.78 0.93 30.04
N TRP A 200 23.96 1.45 30.41
CA TRP A 200 24.19 2.16 31.65
C TRP A 200 23.38 3.47 31.74
N GLU A 201 23.45 4.34 30.72
CA GLU A 201 22.67 5.58 30.70
C GLU A 201 21.16 5.30 30.77
N ILE A 202 20.68 4.29 30.03
CA ILE A 202 19.28 3.84 30.07
C ILE A 202 18.90 3.40 31.48
N SER A 203 19.79 2.68 32.16
CA SER A 203 19.60 2.26 33.54
C SER A 203 19.42 3.45 34.48
N GLN A 204 20.24 4.48 34.31
CA GLN A 204 20.14 5.72 35.10
C GLN A 204 18.83 6.46 34.81
N ILE A 205 18.40 6.51 33.55
CA ILE A 205 17.17 7.20 33.14
C ILE A 205 15.92 6.48 33.64
N LEU A 206 15.88 5.15 33.57
CA LEU A 206 14.71 4.35 33.92
C LEU A 206 14.67 3.88 35.38
N GLY A 207 15.71 4.16 36.17
CA GLY A 207 15.80 3.75 37.57
C GLY A 207 15.92 2.23 37.76
N ILE A 208 16.62 1.55 36.83
CA ILE A 208 16.84 0.10 36.84
C ILE A 208 18.34 -0.23 36.83
N SER A 209 18.71 -1.48 37.10
CA SER A 209 20.10 -1.91 36.97
C SER A 209 20.53 -1.98 35.50
N GLU A 210 21.82 -1.75 35.24
CA GLU A 210 22.40 -1.87 33.89
C GLU A 210 22.12 -3.24 33.26
N HIS A 211 22.27 -4.31 34.05
CA HIS A 211 21.93 -5.66 33.61
C HIS A 211 20.43 -5.83 33.24
N THR A 212 19.53 -5.13 33.93
CA THR A 212 18.10 -5.17 33.61
C THR A 212 17.81 -4.44 32.30
N SER A 213 18.45 -3.28 32.09
CA SER A 213 18.41 -2.53 30.83
C SER A 213 18.91 -3.38 29.65
N GLU A 214 20.07 -4.03 29.82
CA GLU A 214 20.65 -4.96 28.83
C GLU A 214 19.68 -6.11 28.52
N LYS A 215 19.09 -6.73 29.54
CA LYS A 215 18.12 -7.82 29.38
C LYS A 215 16.90 -7.40 28.57
N HIS A 216 16.33 -6.22 28.85
CA HIS A 216 15.21 -5.70 28.07
C HIS A 216 15.58 -5.46 26.60
N LEU A 217 16.76 -4.90 26.34
CA LEU A 217 17.24 -4.69 24.97
C LEU A 217 17.49 -6.01 24.23
N LEU A 218 18.06 -7.02 24.88
CA LEU A 218 18.28 -8.35 24.30
C LEU A 218 16.97 -9.06 23.96
N ASN A 219 16.00 -9.02 24.88
CA ASN A 219 14.68 -9.59 24.64
C ASN A 219 13.99 -8.89 23.47
N ALA A 220 14.01 -7.56 23.45
CA ALA A 220 13.44 -6.78 22.36
C ALA A 220 14.12 -7.10 21.03
N LYS A 221 15.46 -7.16 20.98
CA LYS A 221 16.22 -7.56 19.80
C LYS A 221 15.79 -8.94 19.29
N SER A 222 15.68 -9.92 20.19
CA SER A 222 15.26 -11.28 19.83
C SER A 222 13.83 -11.32 19.30
N LYS A 223 12.91 -10.61 19.96
CA LYS A 223 11.50 -10.49 19.56
C LYS A 223 11.33 -9.85 18.19
N LEU A 224 12.19 -8.88 17.86
CA LEU A 224 12.19 -8.20 16.58
C LEU A 224 12.90 -9.00 15.47
N GLY A 225 13.54 -10.14 15.79
CA GLY A 225 14.31 -10.93 14.83
C GLY A 225 15.57 -10.21 14.34
N ALA A 226 16.10 -9.27 15.13
CA ALA A 226 17.26 -8.48 14.77
C ALA A 226 18.57 -9.16 15.21
N VAL A 227 19.63 -9.05 14.39
CA VAL A 227 20.93 -9.63 14.70
C VAL A 227 21.80 -8.71 15.58
N ASN A 228 21.57 -7.40 15.50
CA ASN A 228 22.29 -6.40 16.28
C ASN A 228 21.37 -5.27 16.76
N ARG A 229 21.92 -4.41 17.62
CA ARG A 229 21.18 -3.33 18.26
C ARG A 229 20.66 -2.27 17.27
N VAL A 230 21.47 -1.91 16.27
CA VAL A 230 21.08 -0.92 15.26
C VAL A 230 19.91 -1.44 14.43
N GLN A 231 19.97 -2.70 14.00
CA GLN A 231 18.87 -3.35 13.31
C GLN A 231 17.62 -3.45 14.21
N ALA A 232 17.78 -3.74 15.51
CA ALA A 232 16.65 -3.78 16.44
C ALA A 232 15.95 -2.43 16.57
N VAL A 233 16.71 -1.33 16.66
CA VAL A 233 16.16 0.04 16.65
C VAL A 233 15.43 0.32 15.35
N ALA A 234 16.06 0.05 14.19
CA ALA A 234 15.45 0.27 12.89
C ALA A 234 14.14 -0.53 12.73
N GLU A 235 14.13 -1.76 13.21
CA GLU A 235 12.96 -2.64 13.17
C GLU A 235 11.85 -2.17 14.12
N ALA A 236 12.21 -1.69 15.31
CA ALA A 236 11.26 -1.14 16.27
C ALA A 236 10.59 0.13 15.72
N ILE A 237 11.32 0.99 15.00
CA ILE A 237 10.75 2.15 14.30
C ILE A 237 9.86 1.69 13.14
N ARG A 238 10.35 0.79 12.28
CA ARG A 238 9.62 0.28 11.11
C ARG A 238 8.30 -0.39 11.46
N ARG A 239 8.25 -1.11 12.58
CA ARG A 239 7.03 -1.75 13.11
C ARG A 239 6.17 -0.82 13.98
N GLY A 240 6.57 0.45 14.16
CA GLY A 240 5.81 1.43 14.95
C GLY A 240 5.81 1.20 16.46
N TYR A 241 6.78 0.47 16.99
CA TYR A 241 6.92 0.28 18.44
C TYR A 241 7.46 1.54 19.12
N ILE A 242 8.34 2.29 18.45
CA ILE A 242 8.97 3.54 18.92
C ILE A 242 9.04 4.56 17.78
N SER A 243 9.25 5.82 18.12
CA SER A 243 9.28 6.98 17.21
C SER A 243 10.47 7.88 17.45
#